data_AF-A0A8J7Y9C5-F1
#
_entry.id   AF-A0A8J7Y9C5-F1
#
_cell.length_a   1.000
_cell.length_b   1.000
_cell.length_c   1.000
_cell.angle_alpha   90.00
_cell.angle_beta   90.00
_cell.angle_gamma   90.00
#
_symmetry.space_group_name_H-M   'P 1'
#
loop_
_entity.id
_entity.type
_entity.pdbx_description
1 polymer ?
#
loop_
_entity_poly.entity_id
_entity_poly.type
_entity_poly.pdbx_seq_one_letter_code
_entity_poly.pdbx_strand_id
1 'polypeptide(L)' 'VNAAYSVGRENIGSLEVGNQADIIVLDIPNYKHLGYHFGVNLVELVVKKGEIVYQR' A
#
# COMPACT_ATOMS: atom_id res chain seq x y z
N VAL A 1 -0.67 2.56 -9.22
CA VAL A 1 -0.71 3.48 -10.38
C VAL A 1 -2.00 3.32 -11.16
N ASN A 2 -2.17 2.28 -11.99
CA ASN A 2 -3.35 2.14 -12.87
C ASN A 2 -4.71 2.27 -12.14
N ALA A 3 -4.83 1.67 -10.96
CA ALA A 3 -6.05 1.75 -10.15
C ALA A 3 -6.41 3.18 -9.70
N ALA A 4 -5.42 4.06 -9.52
CA ALA A 4 -5.65 5.46 -9.18
C ALA A 4 -6.10 6.26 -10.42
N TYR A 5 -5.41 6.08 -11.54
CA TYR A 5 -5.77 6.71 -12.82
C TYR A 5 -7.17 6.32 -13.30
N SER A 6 -7.58 5.05 -13.13
CA SER A 6 -8.92 4.59 -13.54
C SER A 6 -10.06 5.29 -12.81
N VAL A 7 -9.78 5.95 -11.68
CA VAL A 7 -10.75 6.72 -10.89
C VAL A 7 -10.42 8.22 -10.85
N GLY A 8 -9.60 8.72 -11.77
CA GLY A 8 -9.27 10.15 -11.87
C GLY A 8 -8.43 10.68 -10.71
N ARG A 9 -7.58 9.85 -10.11
CA ARG A 9 -6.71 10.23 -9.00
C ARG A 9 -5.24 10.16 -9.42
N GLU A 10 -4.55 11.29 -9.32
CA GLU A 10 -3.16 11.43 -9.79
C GLU A 10 -2.14 11.45 -8.65
N ASN A 11 -2.54 11.84 -7.44
CA ASN A 11 -1.64 11.98 -6.28
C ASN A 11 -1.68 10.80 -5.30
N ILE A 12 -2.09 9.62 -5.76
CA ILE A 12 -2.16 8.38 -4.95
C ILE A 12 -1.74 7.17 -5.79
N GLY A 13 -1.33 6.09 -5.14
CA GLY A 13 -1.04 4.82 -5.80
C GLY A 13 0.37 4.71 -6.41
N SER A 14 1.25 5.69 -6.15
CA SER A 14 2.72 5.58 -6.26
C SER A 14 3.38 6.24 -5.04
N LEU A 15 4.65 5.89 -4.78
CA LEU A 15 5.45 6.44 -3.69
C LEU A 15 6.37 7.53 -4.24
N GLU A 16 5.84 8.75 -4.38
CA GLU A 16 6.55 9.91 -4.93
C GLU A 16 6.32 11.14 -4.05
N VAL A 17 7.25 12.10 -4.08
CA VAL A 17 7.10 13.35 -3.32
C VAL A 17 5.90 14.13 -3.84
N GLY A 18 5.03 14.58 -2.92
CA GLY A 18 3.79 15.28 -3.25
C GLY A 18 2.55 14.38 -3.30
N ASN A 19 2.72 13.05 -3.37
CA ASN A 19 1.60 12.12 -3.23
C ASN A 19 1.12 12.04 -1.77
N GLN A 20 -0.16 11.68 -1.61
CA GLN A 20 -0.71 11.36 -0.31
C GLN A 20 0.03 10.15 0.28
N ALA A 21 0.45 10.24 1.53
CA ALA A 21 1.14 9.17 2.25
C ALA A 21 0.18 8.02 2.63
N ASP A 22 -0.22 7.25 1.62
CA ASP A 22 -1.00 6.02 1.74
C ASP A 22 -0.08 4.83 1.47
N ILE A 23 0.34 4.13 2.52
CA ILE A 23 1.41 3.13 2.47
C ILE A 23 0.99 1.89 3.26
N ILE A 24 1.35 0.71 2.76
CA ILE A 24 1.30 -0.53 3.54
C ILE A 24 2.71 -1.11 3.64
N VAL A 25 3.04 -1.67 4.81
CA VAL A 25 4.24 -2.50 5.01
C VAL A 25 3.77 -3.94 5.14
N LEU A 26 4.44 -4.84 4.42
CA LEU A 26 4.09 -6.25 4.34
C LEU A 26 5.21 -7.09 4.95
N ASP A 27 4.87 -8.05 5.80
CA ASP A 27 5.81 -9.08 6.28
C ASP A 27 5.96 -10.17 5.21
N ILE A 28 6.68 -9.83 4.13
CA ILE A 28 7.02 -10.75 3.05
C ILE A 28 8.45 -10.53 2.57
N PRO A 29 9.14 -11.57 2.11
CA PRO A 29 10.53 -11.45 1.67
C PRO A 29 10.69 -10.66 0.36
N ASN A 30 9.64 -10.61 -0.49
CA ASN A 30 9.60 -9.81 -1.70
C ASN A 30 8.17 -9.72 -2.28
N TYR A 31 7.94 -8.76 -3.18
CA TYR A 31 6.62 -8.46 -3.76
C TYR A 31 5.96 -9.62 -4.51
N LYS A 32 6.71 -10.61 -5.02
CA LYS A 32 6.13 -11.76 -5.76
C LYS A 32 5.30 -12.65 -4.83
N HIS A 33 5.55 -12.62 -3.52
CA HIS A 33 4.78 -13.39 -2.54
C HIS A 33 3.35 -12.87 -2.39
N LEU A 34 3.10 -11.58 -2.67
CA LEU A 34 1.78 -10.96 -2.55
C LEU A 34 0.74 -11.65 -3.45
N GLY A 35 1.15 -12.10 -4.64
CA GLY A 35 0.26 -12.82 -5.57
C GLY A 35 0.25 -14.34 -5.39
N TYR A 36 1.05 -14.90 -4.49
CA TYR A 36 1.24 -16.35 -4.33
C TYR A 36 0.70 -16.89 -3.00
N HIS A 37 0.80 -16.12 -1.90
CA HIS A 37 0.29 -16.50 -0.59
C HIS A 37 -1.11 -15.94 -0.35
N PHE A 38 -2.13 -16.73 -0.64
CA PHE A 38 -3.52 -16.37 -0.39
C PHE A 38 -4.01 -16.83 0.98
N GLY A 39 -5.02 -16.15 1.52
CA GLY A 39 -5.76 -16.58 2.71
C GLY A 39 -5.19 -16.14 4.06
N VAL A 40 -4.17 -15.27 4.07
CA VAL A 40 -3.58 -14.71 5.29
C VAL A 40 -3.45 -13.18 5.21
N ASN A 41 -3.49 -12.50 6.35
CA ASN A 41 -3.16 -11.08 6.42
C ASN A 41 -1.65 -10.91 6.61
N LEU A 42 -0.98 -10.39 5.58
CA LEU A 42 0.46 -10.13 5.54
C LEU A 42 0.82 -8.69 5.94
N VAL A 43 -0.19 -7.86 6.25
CA VAL A 43 0.01 -6.44 6.55
C VAL A 43 0.52 -6.27 7.98
N GLU A 44 1.67 -5.61 8.10
CA GLU A 44 2.32 -5.27 9.36
C GLU A 44 1.95 -3.85 9.83
N LEU A 45 1.92 -2.91 8.88
CA LEU A 45 1.64 -1.48 9.13
C LEU A 45 0.75 -0.92 8.02
N VAL A 46 -0.22 -0.09 8.38
CA VAL A 46 -0.97 0.75 7.44
C VAL A 46 -0.81 2.22 7.83
N VAL A 47 -0.33 3.01 6.88
CA VAL A 47 -0.31 4.48 6.98
C VAL A 47 -1.35 5.03 6.01
N LYS A 48 -2.22 5.92 6.48
CA LYS A 48 -3.23 6.59 5.67
C LYS A 48 -3.14 8.09 5.90
N LYS A 49 -2.99 8.86 4.82
CA LYS A 49 -2.82 10.32 4.90
C LYS A 49 -1.72 10.75 5.89
N GLY A 50 -0.64 9.96 5.99
CA GLY A 50 0.46 10.21 6.91
C GLY A 50 0.27 9.70 8.33
N GLU A 51 -0.91 9.19 8.69
CA GLU A 51 -1.20 8.67 10.03
C GLU A 51 -1.12 7.15 10.07
N ILE A 52 -0.53 6.59 11.12
CA ILE A 52 -0.56 5.15 11.38
C ILE A 52 -1.98 4.77 11.82
N VAL A 53 -2.68 4.00 10.99
CA VAL A 53 -4.07 3.56 11.28
C VAL A 53 -4.16 2.09 11.68
N TYR A 54 -3.08 1.34 11.51
CA TYR A 54 -2.96 -0.05 11.94
C TYR A 54 -1.48 -0.42 12.10
N GLN A 55 -1.17 -1.15 13.17
CA GLN A 55 0.13 -1.75 13.43
C GLN A 55 -0.08 -3.06 14.19
N ARG A 56 0.58 -4.14 13.75
CA ARG A 56 0.54 -5.44 14.43
C ARG A 56 1.64 -5.58 15.48
#